data_AF-A0AB36P099-F1
#
_entry.id   AF-A0AB36P099-F1
#
_cell.length_a   1.000
_cell.length_b   1.000
_cell.length_c   1.000
_cell.angle_alpha   90.00
_cell.angle_beta   90.00
_cell.angle_gamma   90.00
#
_symmetry.space_group_name_H-M   'P 1'
#
loop_
_entity.id
_entity.type
_entity.pdbx_description
1 polymer ?
#
loop_
_entity_poly.entity_id
_entity_poly.type
_entity_poly.pdbx_seq_one_letter_code
_entity_poly.pdbx_strand_id
1 'polypeptide(L)'
;MSVIKDEDTLLSTIKRIDQEIDKLNDQKIVAFFDHLGLSERDDVPKNFLDFETILIVVPNRHISHELKYFKYSIARLSFVTNPYAKNIHVYDFKEWDSVTRNKTQFQVREMLKTNFGGVRTIIDGLN
;
A
#
# COMPACT_ATOMS: atom_id res chain seq x y z
N MET A 1 -10.23 -28.92 33.66
CA MET A 1 -9.54 -29.68 32.59
C MET A 1 -9.18 -28.70 31.49
N SER A 2 -7.92 -28.60 31.11
CA SER A 2 -7.54 -27.84 29.92
C SER A 2 -8.04 -28.60 28.68
N VAL A 3 -8.65 -27.89 27.73
CA VAL A 3 -9.09 -28.44 26.44
C VAL A 3 -7.87 -28.71 25.54
N ILE A 4 -6.76 -28.01 25.79
CA ILE A 4 -5.54 -28.07 25.00
C ILE A 4 -4.57 -29.06 25.64
N LYS A 5 -4.14 -30.05 24.85
CA LYS A 5 -3.24 -31.13 25.28
C LYS A 5 -1.83 -30.61 25.59
N ASP A 6 -1.34 -29.66 24.79
CA ASP A 6 -0.01 -29.07 24.89
C ASP A 6 -0.05 -27.64 24.32
N GLU A 7 -0.20 -26.67 25.22
CA GLU A 7 -0.39 -25.26 24.88
C GLU A 7 0.89 -24.60 24.38
N ASP A 8 2.04 -24.92 24.98
CA ASP A 8 3.33 -24.34 24.62
C ASP A 8 3.76 -24.77 23.22
N THR A 9 3.59 -26.06 22.88
CA THR A 9 3.89 -26.56 21.54
C THR A 9 2.93 -25.98 20.50
N LEU A 10 1.65 -25.78 20.85
CA LEU A 10 0.69 -25.15 19.95
C LEU A 10 1.06 -23.68 19.67
N LEU A 11 1.31 -22.89 20.72
CA LEU A 11 1.66 -21.47 20.61
C LEU A 11 2.95 -21.26 19.82
N SER A 12 3.98 -22.06 20.11
CA SER A 12 5.25 -21.99 19.38
C SER A 12 5.11 -22.41 17.91
N THR A 13 4.28 -23.41 17.62
CA THR A 13 3.99 -23.83 16.24
C THR A 13 3.26 -22.74 15.46
N ILE A 14 2.21 -22.15 16.03
CA ILE A 14 1.48 -21.04 15.41
C ILE A 14 2.42 -19.87 15.13
N LYS A 15 3.21 -19.45 16.12
CA LYS A 15 4.18 -18.36 15.97
C LYS A 15 5.18 -18.61 14.84
N ARG A 16 5.67 -19.84 14.68
CA ARG A 16 6.57 -20.21 13.58
C ARG A 16 5.87 -20.11 12.22
N ILE A 17 4.64 -20.60 12.13
CA ILE A 17 3.83 -20.51 10.90
C ILE A 17 3.59 -19.05 10.53
N ASP A 18 3.21 -18.20 11.49
CA ASP A 18 3.00 -16.78 11.25
C ASP A 18 4.26 -16.10 10.72
N GLN A 19 5.43 -16.40 11.30
CA GLN A 19 6.71 -15.89 10.81
C GLN A 19 7.04 -16.35 9.38
N GLU A 20 6.69 -17.59 9.03
CA GLU A 20 6.86 -18.09 7.66
C GLU A 20 5.89 -17.37 6.69
N ILE A 21 4.64 -17.15 7.10
CA ILE A 21 3.64 -16.39 6.33
C ILE A 21 4.10 -14.95 6.12
N ASP A 22 4.64 -14.29 7.13
CA ASP A 22 5.14 -12.91 7.04
C ASP A 22 6.28 -12.81 6.01
N LYS A 23 7.25 -13.73 6.07
CA LYS A 23 8.34 -13.79 5.07
C LYS A 23 7.83 -14.02 3.66
N LEU A 24 6.85 -14.92 3.49
CA LEU A 24 6.22 -15.17 2.19
C LEU A 24 5.45 -13.93 1.70
N ASN A 25 4.82 -13.19 2.61
CA ASN A 25 4.14 -11.96 2.27
C ASN A 25 5.12 -10.86 1.83
N ASP A 26 6.26 -10.71 2.51
CA ASP A 26 7.30 -9.77 2.09
C ASP A 26 7.84 -10.11 0.69
N GLN A 27 8.03 -11.40 0.39
CA GLN A 27 8.41 -11.84 -0.96
C GLN A 27 7.35 -11.49 -2.01
N LYS A 28 6.05 -11.62 -1.68
CA LYS A 28 4.96 -11.18 -2.57
C LYS A 28 5.01 -9.67 -2.80
N ILE A 29 5.26 -8.87 -1.76
CA ILE A 29 5.36 -7.41 -1.88
C ILE A 29 6.53 -7.04 -2.81
N VAL A 30 7.71 -7.63 -2.60
CA VAL A 30 8.88 -7.38 -3.46
C VAL A 30 8.59 -7.77 -4.91
N ALA A 31 8.08 -8.98 -5.14
CA ALA A 31 7.73 -9.42 -6.49
C ALA A 31 6.69 -8.51 -7.15
N PHE A 32 5.69 -8.05 -6.40
CA PHE A 32 4.70 -7.11 -6.89
C PHE A 32 5.31 -5.75 -7.27
N PHE A 33 6.24 -5.24 -6.44
CA PHE A 33 6.92 -3.97 -6.71
C PHE A 33 7.86 -4.06 -7.91
N ASP A 34 8.59 -5.17 -8.06
CA ASP A 34 9.47 -5.43 -9.19
C ASP A 34 8.67 -5.47 -10.51
N HIS A 35 7.55 -6.20 -10.54
CA HIS A 35 6.72 -6.31 -11.75
C HIS A 35 6.00 -5.02 -12.13
N LEU A 36 5.84 -4.09 -11.19
CA LEU A 36 5.34 -2.74 -11.46
C LEU A 36 6.45 -1.72 -11.78
N GLY A 37 7.72 -2.15 -11.79
CA GLY A 37 8.88 -1.26 -11.97
C GLY A 37 9.07 -0.26 -10.84
N LEU A 38 8.51 -0.52 -9.66
CA LEU A 38 8.58 0.38 -8.50
C LEU A 38 9.91 0.26 -7.76
N SER A 39 10.51 -0.92 -7.73
CA SER A 39 11.77 -1.17 -7.02
C SER A 39 12.96 -0.42 -7.63
N GLU A 40 12.92 -0.17 -8.94
CA GLU A 40 13.96 0.54 -9.68
C GLU A 40 13.85 2.06 -9.56
N ARG A 41 12.68 2.58 -9.13
CA ARG A 41 12.43 4.01 -9.03
C ARG A 41 13.11 4.62 -7.79
N ASP A 42 13.67 5.81 -7.98
CA ASP A 42 14.33 6.58 -6.92
C ASP A 42 13.33 7.22 -5.95
N ASP A 43 12.10 7.49 -6.40
CA ASP A 43 11.07 8.11 -5.58
C ASP A 43 10.33 7.13 -4.66
N VAL A 44 10.61 5.83 -4.77
CA VAL A 44 10.03 4.78 -3.92
C VAL A 44 10.96 4.51 -2.72
N PRO A 45 10.46 4.62 -1.47
CA PRO A 45 11.29 4.37 -0.28
C PRO A 45 11.87 2.96 -0.26
N LYS A 46 13.19 2.79 -0.20
CA LYS A 46 13.83 1.46 -0.24
C LYS A 46 13.54 0.60 1.00
N ASN A 47 13.08 1.20 2.09
CA ASN A 47 12.69 0.54 3.33
C ASN A 47 11.17 0.28 3.43
N PHE A 48 10.46 0.20 2.28
CA PHE A 48 9.01 0.00 2.28
C PHE A 48 8.53 -1.26 3.02
N LEU A 49 9.40 -2.26 3.22
CA LEU A 49 9.09 -3.48 4.00
C LEU A 49 9.00 -3.22 5.50
N ASP A 50 9.49 -2.09 6.00
CA ASP A 50 9.37 -1.72 7.41
C ASP A 50 8.00 -1.11 7.73
N PHE A 51 7.22 -0.74 6.70
CA PHE A 51 5.93 -0.08 6.89
C PHE A 51 4.86 -1.07 7.36
N GLU A 52 4.13 -0.73 8.41
CA GLU A 52 3.02 -1.57 8.89
C GLU A 52 1.97 -1.76 7.79
N THR A 53 1.63 -0.69 7.07
CA THR A 53 0.78 -0.73 5.88
C THR A 53 1.37 0.18 4.80
N ILE A 54 1.57 -0.40 3.63
CA ILE A 54 2.08 0.28 2.45
C ILE A 54 0.89 0.90 1.71
N LEU A 55 0.87 2.22 1.60
CA LEU A 55 -0.11 2.95 0.81
C LEU A 55 0.37 3.10 -0.63
N ILE A 56 -0.41 2.61 -1.57
CA ILE A 56 -0.18 2.74 -3.01
C ILE A 56 -1.22 3.69 -3.58
N VAL A 57 -0.75 4.84 -4.07
CA VAL A 57 -1.60 5.84 -4.73
C VAL A 57 -1.52 5.63 -6.23
N VAL A 58 -2.66 5.37 -6.87
CA VAL A 58 -2.76 5.08 -8.31
C VAL A 58 -3.44 6.22 -9.07
N PRO A 59 -3.03 6.50 -10.33
CA PRO A 59 -3.46 7.70 -11.05
C PRO A 59 -4.86 7.60 -11.65
N ASN A 60 -5.39 6.39 -11.86
CA ASN A 60 -6.73 6.22 -12.43
C ASN A 60 -7.44 4.97 -11.91
N ARG A 61 -8.74 4.89 -12.20
CA ARG A 61 -9.61 3.79 -11.77
C ARG A 61 -9.30 2.47 -12.50
N HIS A 62 -8.82 2.51 -13.75
CA HIS A 62 -8.49 1.32 -14.52
C HIS A 62 -7.34 0.53 -13.86
N ILE A 63 -6.22 1.21 -13.57
CA ILE A 63 -5.09 0.67 -12.82
C ILE A 63 -5.54 0.21 -11.43
N SER A 64 -6.39 1.00 -10.75
CA SER A 64 -6.96 0.60 -9.45
C SER A 64 -7.70 -0.74 -9.54
N HIS A 65 -8.48 -0.97 -10.60
CA HIS A 65 -9.19 -2.24 -10.80
C HIS A 65 -8.25 -3.41 -11.09
N GLU A 66 -7.23 -3.22 -11.92
CA GLU A 66 -6.21 -4.23 -12.20
C GLU A 66 -5.48 -4.65 -10.93
N LEU A 67 -5.09 -3.65 -10.11
CA LEU A 67 -4.34 -3.90 -8.88
C LEU A 67 -5.21 -4.37 -7.71
N LYS A 68 -6.54 -4.17 -7.78
CA LYS A 68 -7.49 -4.55 -6.72
C LYS A 68 -7.42 -6.03 -6.38
N TYR A 69 -7.12 -6.89 -7.36
CA TYR A 69 -6.96 -8.33 -7.12
C TYR A 69 -5.85 -8.62 -6.11
N PHE A 70 -4.69 -7.97 -6.27
CA PHE A 70 -3.52 -8.20 -5.41
C PHE A 70 -3.73 -7.74 -3.97
N LYS A 71 -4.63 -6.77 -3.72
CA LYS A 71 -5.03 -6.37 -2.36
C LYS A 71 -5.49 -7.54 -1.50
N TYR A 72 -6.12 -8.55 -2.09
CA TYR A 72 -6.63 -9.71 -1.36
C TYR A 72 -5.61 -10.85 -1.24
N SER A 73 -4.55 -10.82 -2.06
CA SER A 73 -3.52 -11.86 -2.11
C SER A 73 -2.23 -11.49 -1.37
N ILE A 74 -2.03 -10.20 -1.14
CA ILE A 74 -0.87 -9.61 -0.47
C ILE A 74 -1.37 -8.78 0.71
N ALA A 75 -0.96 -9.17 1.91
CA ALA A 75 -1.26 -8.42 3.11
C ALA A 75 -0.48 -7.09 3.13
N ARG A 76 -0.93 -6.15 3.96
CA ARG A 76 -0.30 -4.83 4.20
C ARG A 76 -0.36 -3.85 3.02
N LEU A 77 -1.03 -4.18 1.92
CA LEU A 77 -1.25 -3.24 0.82
C LEU A 77 -2.58 -2.48 0.96
N SER A 78 -2.50 -1.15 0.90
CA SER A 78 -3.66 -0.26 0.81
C SER A 78 -3.60 0.53 -0.50
N PHE A 79 -4.74 0.75 -1.14
CA PHE A 79 -4.83 1.43 -2.43
C PHE A 79 -5.74 2.64 -2.36
N VAL A 80 -5.29 3.77 -2.90
CA VAL A 80 -6.07 4.98 -3.07
C VAL A 80 -5.95 5.47 -4.50
N THR A 81 -7.06 5.85 -5.12
CA THR A 81 -7.03 6.45 -6.46
C THR A 81 -6.97 7.96 -6.34
N ASN A 82 -5.91 8.57 -6.88
CA ASN A 82 -5.79 10.01 -7.03
C ASN A 82 -5.73 10.37 -8.51
N PRO A 83 -6.80 10.93 -9.11
CA PRO A 83 -6.80 11.31 -10.52
C PRO A 83 -5.73 12.35 -10.88
N TYR A 84 -5.25 13.11 -9.90
CA TYR A 84 -4.21 14.13 -10.09
C TYR A 84 -2.78 13.55 -10.04
N ALA A 85 -2.62 12.27 -9.69
CA ALA A 85 -1.32 11.62 -9.74
C ALA A 85 -0.93 11.33 -11.18
N LYS A 86 0.34 11.60 -11.53
CA LYS A 86 0.89 11.26 -12.85
C LYS A 86 1.34 9.79 -12.91
N ASN A 87 1.91 9.31 -11.81
CA ASN A 87 2.46 7.96 -11.68
C ASN A 87 1.88 7.27 -10.43
N ILE A 88 2.22 6.00 -10.26
CA ILE A 88 1.99 5.31 -8.98
C ILE A 88 2.96 5.87 -7.94
N HIS A 89 2.48 6.14 -6.73
CA HIS A 89 3.30 6.57 -5.59
C HIS A 89 3.14 5.62 -4.41
N VAL A 90 4.20 5.48 -3.61
CA VAL A 90 4.25 4.58 -2.45
C VAL A 90 4.58 5.38 -1.20
N TYR A 91 3.80 5.20 -0.14
CA TYR A 91 3.98 5.87 1.15
C TYR A 91 3.75 4.92 2.32
N ASP A 92 4.25 5.30 3.50
CA ASP A 92 3.76 4.74 4.75
C ASP A 92 2.34 5.25 5.02
N PHE A 93 1.39 4.34 5.18
CA PHE A 93 0.01 4.69 5.51
C PHE A 93 -0.10 5.41 6.85
N LYS A 94 0.76 5.09 7.83
CA LYS A 94 0.75 5.73 9.14
C LYS A 94 1.14 7.21 9.05
N GLU A 95 2.16 7.51 8.27
CA GLU A 95 2.56 8.90 7.98
C GLU A 95 1.45 9.63 7.22
N TRP A 96 0.88 8.98 6.19
CA TRP A 96 -0.24 9.53 5.43
C TRP A 96 -1.46 9.86 6.32
N ASP A 97 -1.85 8.93 7.19
CA ASP A 97 -2.96 9.12 8.12
C ASP A 97 -2.64 10.25 9.10
N SER A 98 -1.42 10.34 9.63
CA SER A 98 -1.04 11.42 10.54
C SER A 98 -1.19 12.83 9.93
N VAL A 99 -0.91 12.96 8.62
CA VAL A 99 -1.03 14.22 7.88
C VAL A 99 -2.49 14.51 7.52
N THR A 100 -3.30 13.48 7.25
CA THR A 100 -4.66 13.65 6.73
C THR A 100 -5.75 13.61 7.80
N ARG A 101 -5.52 12.98 8.96
CA ARG A 101 -6.53 12.70 10.01
C ARG A 101 -7.27 13.94 10.51
N ASN A 102 -6.58 15.07 10.65
CA ASN A 102 -7.15 16.33 11.13
C ASN A 102 -7.57 17.30 10.01
N LYS A 103 -7.51 16.87 8.74
CA LYS A 103 -7.84 17.69 7.58
C LYS A 103 -9.27 17.42 7.13
N THR A 104 -9.96 18.46 6.68
CA THR A 104 -11.26 18.30 6.02
C THR A 104 -11.09 17.62 4.66
N GLN A 105 -12.16 17.02 4.14
CA GLN A 105 -12.14 16.42 2.80
C GLN A 105 -11.69 17.42 1.71
N PHE A 106 -12.07 18.70 1.85
CA PHE A 106 -11.62 19.75 0.95
C PHE A 106 -10.11 19.97 1.04
N GLN A 107 -9.55 20.08 2.25
CA GLN A 107 -8.11 20.24 2.44
C GLN A 107 -7.31 19.03 1.93
N VAL A 108 -7.80 17.81 2.14
CA VAL A 108 -7.18 16.60 1.58
C VAL A 108 -7.23 16.63 0.06
N ARG A 109 -8.34 17.06 -0.54
CA ARG A 109 -8.47 17.17 -2.00
C ARG A 109 -7.52 18.21 -2.59
N GLU A 110 -7.34 19.36 -1.95
CA GLU A 110 -6.37 20.36 -2.37
C GLU A 110 -4.94 19.82 -2.25
N MET A 111 -4.61 19.15 -1.15
CA MET A 111 -3.30 18.50 -0.96
C MET A 111 -3.00 17.46 -2.06
N LEU A 112 -4.00 16.66 -2.44
CA LEU A 112 -3.89 15.65 -3.50
C LEU A 112 -3.66 16.26 -4.88
N LYS A 113 -4.12 17.50 -5.14
CA LYS A 113 -3.88 18.21 -6.40
C LYS A 113 -2.46 18.75 -6.50
N THR A 114 -1.87 19.19 -5.40
CA THR A 114 -0.58 19.90 -5.40
C THR A 114 0.61 18.96 -5.25
N ASN A 115 0.45 17.85 -4.50
CA ASN A 115 1.59 17.05 -4.04
C ASN A 115 1.90 15.81 -4.91
N PHE A 116 1.11 15.54 -5.95
CA PHE A 116 1.18 14.32 -6.76
C PHE A 116 1.47 14.56 -8.25
N GLY A 117 2.10 15.70 -8.57
CA GLY A 117 2.49 16.04 -9.95
C GLY A 117 1.64 17.12 -10.62
N GLY A 118 0.72 17.74 -9.89
CA GLY A 118 0.07 19.01 -10.26
C GLY A 118 -1.16 18.85 -11.15
N VAL A 119 -2.28 19.45 -10.70
CA VAL A 119 -3.52 19.84 -11.41
C VAL A 119 -3.61 19.32 -12.86
N ARG A 120 -4.51 18.35 -13.10
CA ARG A 120 -4.97 18.00 -14.45
C ARG A 120 -5.36 19.28 -15.20
N THR A 121 -4.64 19.59 -16.26
CA THR A 121 -5.09 20.60 -17.22
C THR A 121 -6.39 20.10 -17.85
N ILE A 122 -7.34 21.01 -18.11
CA ILE A 122 -8.69 20.71 -18.65
C ILE A 122 -8.64 19.81 -19.91
N ILE A 123 -7.50 19.80 -20.60
CA ILE A 123 -7.20 19.01 -21.79
C ILE A 123 -7.16 17.49 -21.51
N ASP A 124 -6.71 17.05 -20.34
CA ASP A 124 -6.58 15.61 -20.01
C ASP A 124 -7.91 14.93 -19.65
N GLY A 125 -8.98 15.71 -19.48
CA GLY A 125 -10.34 15.21 -19.22
C GLY A 125 -11.20 15.03 -20.46
N LEU A 126 -10.68 15.35 -21.64
CA LEU A 126 -11.39 15.34 -22.92
C LEU A 126 -10.88 14.27 -23.91
N ASN A 127 -9.94 13.41 -23.50
CA ASN A 127 -9.45 12.26 -24.27
C ASN A 127 -9.88 10.92 -23.67
#